data_AF-A0A7S4FH26-F1
#
_entry.id   AF-A0A7S4FH26-F1
#
_cell.length_a   1.000
_cell.length_b   1.000
_cell.length_c   1.000
_cell.angle_alpha   90.00
_cell.angle_beta   90.00
_cell.angle_gamma   90.00
#
_symmetry.space_group_name_H-M   'P 1'
#
loop_
_entity.id
_entity.type
_entity.pdbx_description
1 polymer ?
#
loop_
_entity_poly.entity_id
_entity_poly.type
_entity_poly.pdbx_seq_one_letter_code
_entity_poly.pdbx_strand_id
1 'polypeptide(L)'
;FFSPPMGNSPPRYEERDLLTKLSCSSETLALWGSDINTMAAIFAAADRDGDMTLSTRETRSALKALGIKPSKKTTQRYMSQLDTNLDGVLTFPELVTLVTAVDASQALLEVFHTCSGGGTEVSTQRLREFFAAQGTPMPSALGPSGAVSQADFTLLMHSEHNKWTVPEEDAVWQDMTQPLHHYFIESSHNTYLCGNQLWSSSSVQRYREVLAQGVRCIEMDVWDGKLGEPMVTHGHTLTGKIKARSV
;
A
#
# COMPACT_ATOMS: atom_id res chain seq x y z
N PHE A 1 14.16 -7.61 -3.70
CA PHE A 1 12.98 -7.11 -2.97
C PHE A 1 13.27 -7.23 -1.49
N PHE A 2 13.52 -6.09 -0.82
CA PHE A 2 13.82 -6.05 0.61
C PHE A 2 12.50 -6.18 1.38
N SER A 3 12.30 -7.29 2.08
CA SER A 3 11.26 -7.37 3.12
C SER A 3 11.74 -6.61 4.36
N PRO A 4 10.91 -5.74 4.97
CA PRO A 4 11.28 -5.10 6.22
C PRO A 4 11.32 -6.13 7.37
N PRO A 5 12.20 -5.94 8.37
CA PRO A 5 12.29 -6.84 9.52
C PRO A 5 11.02 -6.78 10.35
N MET A 6 10.47 -7.97 10.67
CA MET A 6 9.37 -8.13 11.62
C MET A 6 9.85 -7.80 13.03
N GLY A 7 9.49 -6.61 13.51
CA GLY A 7 9.75 -6.15 14.86
C GLY A 7 9.34 -4.69 15.01
N ASN A 8 8.24 -4.47 15.73
CA ASN A 8 7.45 -3.24 15.85
C ASN A 8 6.66 -2.87 14.60
N SER A 9 5.36 -3.15 14.63
CA SER A 9 4.39 -2.39 13.85
C SER A 9 4.67 -0.89 14.09
N PRO A 10 4.80 -0.06 13.05
CA PRO A 10 4.83 1.39 13.26
C PRO A 10 3.57 1.78 14.04
N PRO A 11 3.63 2.82 14.91
CA PRO A 11 2.44 3.30 15.59
C PRO A 11 1.34 3.53 14.56
N ARG A 12 0.19 2.87 14.71
CA ARG A 12 -1.01 3.23 13.96
C ARG A 12 -1.38 4.62 14.40
N TYR A 13 -1.11 5.60 13.55
CA TYR A 13 -1.69 6.91 13.73
C TYR A 13 -3.17 6.78 13.40
N GLU A 14 -4.02 6.86 14.43
CA GLU A 14 -5.46 6.94 14.23
C GLU A 14 -5.77 8.15 13.34
N GLU A 15 -6.70 8.01 12.40
CA GLU A 15 -7.07 9.06 11.44
C GLU A 15 -7.25 10.42 12.13
N ARG A 16 -7.96 10.44 13.27
CA ARG A 16 -8.18 11.63 14.13
C ARG A 16 -6.90 12.29 14.64
N ASP A 17 -5.87 11.51 14.92
CA ASP A 17 -4.57 12.02 15.35
C ASP A 17 -3.83 12.70 14.19
N LEU A 18 -3.97 12.18 12.97
CA LEU A 18 -3.45 12.82 11.77
C LEU A 18 -4.23 14.11 11.45
N LEU A 19 -5.56 14.09 11.54
CA LEU A 19 -6.43 15.26 11.29
C LEU A 19 -6.12 16.43 12.24
N THR A 20 -5.92 16.13 13.53
CA THR A 20 -5.65 17.15 14.55
C THR A 20 -4.23 17.71 14.43
N LYS A 21 -3.27 16.88 13.98
CA LYS A 21 -1.83 17.24 13.89
C LYS A 21 -1.44 17.88 12.55
N LEU A 22 -2.25 17.75 11.50
CA LEU A 22 -1.89 18.18 10.13
C LEU A 22 -2.53 19.49 9.66
N SER A 23 -3.37 20.16 10.48
CA SER A 23 -4.16 21.36 10.09
C SER A 23 -5.03 21.20 8.82
N CYS A 24 -5.08 19.98 8.26
CA CYS A 24 -5.80 19.66 7.05
C CYS A 24 -7.20 19.15 7.40
N SER A 25 -8.19 19.50 6.60
CA SER A 25 -9.58 19.14 6.89
C SER A 25 -9.78 17.62 6.89
N SER A 26 -10.69 17.15 7.75
CA SER A 26 -11.08 15.72 7.86
C SER A 26 -11.46 15.10 6.52
N GLU A 27 -12.03 15.91 5.64
CA GLU A 27 -12.55 15.49 4.34
C GLU A 27 -11.41 15.32 3.33
N THR A 28 -10.42 16.20 3.34
CA THR A 28 -9.26 16.11 2.43
C THR A 28 -8.36 14.93 2.78
N LEU A 29 -8.20 14.60 4.07
CA LEU A 29 -7.41 13.46 4.55
C LEU A 29 -8.03 12.09 4.22
N ALA A 30 -9.36 11.99 4.22
CA ALA A 30 -10.07 10.77 3.81
C ALA A 30 -9.82 10.43 2.32
N LEU A 31 -9.58 11.43 1.47
CA LEU A 31 -9.17 11.22 0.08
C LEU A 31 -7.77 10.62 -0.03
N TRP A 32 -6.94 10.59 1.01
CA TRP A 32 -5.50 10.35 0.86
C TRP A 32 -5.02 9.01 1.44
N GLY A 33 -5.95 8.19 1.94
CA GLY A 33 -5.77 7.06 2.86
C GLY A 33 -4.50 6.19 2.73
N SER A 34 -4.21 5.55 1.60
CA SER A 34 -3.07 4.61 1.53
C SER A 34 -1.71 5.30 1.46
N ASP A 35 -1.59 6.28 0.57
CA ASP A 35 -0.32 6.92 0.26
C ASP A 35 0.04 7.94 1.33
N ILE A 36 -0.95 8.62 1.92
CA ILE A 36 -0.68 9.53 3.02
C ILE A 36 -0.27 8.82 4.30
N ASN A 37 -0.79 7.62 4.56
CA ASN A 37 -0.36 6.83 5.72
C ASN A 37 1.09 6.40 5.55
N THR A 38 1.50 6.06 4.33
CA THR A 38 2.89 5.80 3.99
C THR A 38 3.75 7.06 4.14
N MET A 39 3.29 8.21 3.63
CA MET A 39 4.01 9.48 3.75
C MET A 39 4.08 9.99 5.18
N ALA A 40 3.03 9.82 5.97
CA ALA A 40 2.98 10.15 7.39
C ALA A 40 3.94 9.26 8.18
N ALA A 41 4.02 7.97 7.86
CA ALA A 41 5.01 7.07 8.44
C ALA A 41 6.45 7.49 8.07
N ILE A 42 6.69 7.92 6.82
CA ILE A 42 8.00 8.42 6.38
C ILE A 42 8.36 9.72 7.08
N PHE A 43 7.42 10.66 7.18
CA PHE A 43 7.61 11.95 7.86
C PHE A 43 7.91 11.73 9.33
N ALA A 44 7.08 10.94 10.03
CA ALA A 44 7.27 10.62 11.45
C ALA A 44 8.57 9.84 11.72
N ALA A 45 9.01 8.98 10.79
CA ALA A 45 10.31 8.31 10.91
C ALA A 45 11.50 9.22 10.63
N ALA A 46 11.29 10.31 9.88
CA ALA A 46 12.32 11.27 9.52
C ALA A 46 12.48 12.38 10.57
N ASP A 47 11.39 12.85 11.17
CA ASP A 47 11.33 13.81 12.27
C ASP A 47 11.85 13.17 13.56
N ARG A 48 13.10 13.47 13.93
CA ARG A 48 13.78 12.79 15.05
C ARG A 48 13.68 13.55 16.35
N ASP A 49 13.61 14.87 16.28
CA ASP A 49 13.44 15.72 17.45
C ASP A 49 11.97 15.98 17.80
N GLY A 50 11.04 15.58 16.92
CA GLY A 50 9.61 15.61 17.16
C GLY A 50 9.04 17.02 17.09
N ASP A 51 9.72 17.93 16.38
CA ASP A 51 9.33 19.33 16.26
C ASP A 51 8.23 19.56 15.21
N MET A 52 7.77 18.48 14.56
CA MET A 52 6.73 18.45 13.53
C MET A 52 7.13 19.14 12.22
N THR A 53 8.42 19.35 12.02
CA THR A 53 9.02 19.84 10.78
C THR A 53 10.20 18.94 10.40
N LEU A 54 10.65 19.02 9.15
CA LEU A 54 11.87 18.35 8.72
C LEU A 54 12.94 19.38 8.45
N SER A 55 13.96 19.39 9.32
CA SER A 55 15.19 20.11 9.03
C SER A 55 15.87 19.56 7.77
N THR A 56 16.81 20.31 7.20
CA THR A 56 17.64 19.84 6.06
C THR A 56 18.28 18.46 6.30
N ARG A 57 18.59 18.13 7.57
CA ARG A 57 19.16 16.84 7.97
C ARG A 57 18.11 15.72 7.94
N GLU A 58 16.89 16.01 8.35
CA GLU A 58 15.79 15.04 8.44
C GLU A 58 15.14 14.80 7.09
N THR A 59 15.05 15.81 6.24
CA THR A 59 14.69 15.68 4.82
C THR A 59 15.58 14.66 4.11
N ARG A 60 16.86 14.55 4.50
CA ARG A 60 17.75 13.52 3.97
C ARG A 60 17.29 12.10 4.32
N SER A 61 16.78 11.91 5.53
CA SER A 61 16.24 10.63 6.00
C SER A 61 14.94 10.29 5.27
N ALA A 62 14.04 11.27 5.11
CA ALA A 62 12.81 11.13 4.33
C ALA A 62 13.10 10.72 2.87
N LEU A 63 14.00 11.43 2.18
CA LEU A 63 14.39 11.10 0.80
C LEU A 63 14.96 9.68 0.67
N LYS A 64 15.73 9.22 1.66
CA LYS A 64 16.27 7.85 1.66
C LYS A 64 15.15 6.82 1.83
N ALA A 65 14.17 7.08 2.70
CA ALA A 65 13.00 6.23 2.88
C ALA A 65 12.13 6.16 1.60
N LEU A 66 12.08 7.26 0.84
CA LEU A 66 11.46 7.34 -0.49
C LEU A 66 12.32 6.70 -1.61
N GLY A 67 13.46 6.08 -1.29
CA GLY A 67 14.35 5.46 -2.28
C GLY A 67 15.19 6.43 -3.11
N ILE A 68 15.13 7.74 -2.83
CA ILE A 68 15.91 8.77 -3.50
C ILE A 68 17.30 8.85 -2.86
N LYS A 69 18.37 8.72 -3.66
CA LYS A 69 19.75 8.79 -3.17
C LYS A 69 20.06 10.21 -2.63
N PRO A 70 20.29 10.37 -1.32
CA PRO A 70 20.54 11.70 -0.77
C PRO A 70 21.96 12.19 -1.09
N SER A 71 22.07 13.33 -1.76
CA SER A 71 23.31 14.12 -1.87
C SER A 71 23.08 15.53 -1.32
N LYS A 72 24.13 16.28 -0.96
CA LYS A 72 23.97 17.70 -0.55
C LYS A 72 23.21 18.51 -1.60
N LYS A 73 23.56 18.35 -2.88
CA LYS A 73 22.92 19.04 -4.00
C LYS A 73 21.45 18.62 -4.19
N THR A 74 21.16 17.32 -4.09
CA THR A 74 19.79 16.77 -4.21
C THR A 74 18.91 17.21 -3.04
N THR A 75 19.45 17.18 -1.81
CA THR A 75 18.72 17.60 -0.61
C THR A 75 18.43 19.10 -0.67
N GLN A 76 19.43 19.92 -1.00
CA GLN A 76 19.25 21.37 -1.16
C GLN A 76 18.22 21.71 -2.24
N ARG A 77 18.27 20.99 -3.39
CA ARG A 77 17.31 21.17 -4.48
C ARG A 77 15.88 20.91 -4.01
N TYR A 78 15.65 19.81 -3.30
CA TYR A 78 14.32 19.50 -2.80
C TYR A 78 13.88 20.43 -1.68
N MET A 79 14.74 20.79 -0.71
CA MET A 79 14.40 21.83 0.26
C MET A 79 13.96 23.11 -0.46
N SER A 80 14.75 23.63 -1.41
CA SER A 80 14.42 24.87 -2.13
C SER A 80 13.17 24.82 -3.02
N GLN A 81 12.69 23.62 -3.35
CA GLN A 81 11.50 23.44 -4.20
C GLN A 81 10.22 23.26 -3.38
N LEU A 82 10.35 22.87 -2.11
CA LEU A 82 9.24 22.45 -1.26
C LEU A 82 9.01 23.40 -0.10
N ASP A 83 10.09 23.98 0.43
CA ASP A 83 10.07 25.03 1.44
C ASP A 83 9.48 26.28 0.79
N THR A 84 8.14 26.36 0.81
CA THR A 84 7.38 27.33 0.03
C THR A 84 7.34 28.67 0.76
N ASN A 85 7.44 28.62 2.09
CA ASN A 85 7.51 29.79 2.97
C ASN A 85 8.95 30.26 3.24
N LEU A 86 9.96 29.51 2.80
CA LEU A 86 11.40 29.80 2.91
C LEU A 86 11.89 29.89 4.35
N ASP A 87 11.30 29.10 5.26
CA ASP A 87 11.67 29.07 6.68
C ASP A 87 12.84 28.11 6.98
N GLY A 88 13.27 27.33 5.99
CA GLY A 88 14.40 26.41 6.08
C GLY A 88 14.06 25.03 6.62
N VAL A 89 12.78 24.75 6.88
CA VAL A 89 12.25 23.44 7.28
C VAL A 89 11.17 22.99 6.30
N LEU A 90 10.79 21.71 6.35
CA LEU A 90 9.65 21.21 5.57
C LEU A 90 8.56 20.73 6.51
N THR A 91 7.39 21.31 6.36
CA THR A 91 6.17 20.79 6.95
C THR A 91 5.67 19.56 6.20
N PHE A 92 4.77 18.79 6.80
CA PHE A 92 4.18 17.63 6.14
C PHE A 92 3.48 17.98 4.81
N PRO A 93 2.67 19.06 4.71
CA PRO A 93 2.09 19.49 3.43
C PRO A 93 3.13 19.77 2.33
N GLU A 94 4.26 20.39 2.71
CA GLU A 94 5.36 20.66 1.77
C GLU A 94 6.05 19.37 1.31
N LEU A 95 6.23 18.39 2.22
CA LEU A 95 6.75 17.08 1.85
C LEU A 95 5.81 16.32 0.91
N VAL A 96 4.49 16.39 1.12
CA VAL A 96 3.50 15.74 0.23
C VAL A 96 3.54 16.36 -1.18
N THR A 97 3.76 17.67 -1.29
CA THR A 97 3.94 18.37 -2.57
C THR A 97 5.13 17.82 -3.36
N LEU A 98 6.18 17.34 -2.68
CA LEU A 98 7.32 16.71 -3.35
C LEU A 98 6.95 15.40 -4.03
N VAL A 99 6.34 14.53 -3.25
CA VAL A 99 6.10 13.15 -3.67
C VAL A 99 5.13 13.15 -4.84
N THR A 100 4.12 14.01 -4.77
CA THR A 100 3.14 14.22 -5.85
C THR A 100 3.78 14.81 -7.11
N ALA A 101 4.69 15.78 -6.97
CA ALA A 101 5.40 16.34 -8.12
C ALA A 101 6.40 15.35 -8.75
N VAL A 102 6.98 14.45 -7.96
CA VAL A 102 7.93 13.43 -8.43
C VAL A 102 7.23 12.23 -9.07
N ASP A 103 6.03 11.88 -8.60
CA ASP A 103 5.27 10.70 -9.05
C ASP A 103 4.26 11.03 -10.16
N ALA A 104 4.05 12.31 -10.48
CA ALA A 104 3.22 12.71 -11.60
C ALA A 104 3.82 12.25 -12.94
N SER A 105 3.37 11.09 -13.43
CA SER A 105 3.72 10.58 -14.75
C SER A 105 3.28 11.55 -15.85
N GLN A 106 3.97 11.55 -17.00
CA GLN A 106 3.56 12.38 -18.14
C GLN A 106 2.10 12.14 -18.56
N ALA A 107 1.66 10.88 -18.51
CA ALA A 107 0.26 10.52 -18.76
C ALA A 107 -0.71 11.21 -17.77
N LEU A 108 -0.35 11.26 -16.49
CA LEU A 108 -1.16 11.93 -15.47
C LEU A 108 -1.25 13.45 -15.70
N LEU A 109 -0.13 14.06 -16.11
CA LEU A 109 -0.08 15.49 -16.45
C LEU A 109 -0.92 15.81 -17.69
N GLU A 110 -0.90 14.95 -18.70
CA GLU A 110 -1.76 15.09 -19.89
C GLU A 110 -3.24 15.02 -19.52
N VAL A 111 -3.62 14.09 -18.63
CA VAL A 111 -4.99 13.99 -18.11
C VAL A 111 -5.35 15.26 -17.33
N PHE A 112 -4.46 15.73 -16.45
CA PHE A 112 -4.68 16.98 -15.71
C PHE A 112 -4.88 18.17 -16.65
N HIS A 113 -4.01 18.37 -17.64
CA HIS A 113 -4.11 19.47 -18.59
C HIS A 113 -5.38 19.40 -19.44
N THR A 114 -5.79 18.19 -19.83
CA THR A 114 -7.05 17.96 -20.54
C THR A 114 -8.23 18.39 -19.67
N CYS A 115 -8.22 18.00 -18.39
CA CYS A 115 -9.27 18.38 -17.43
C CYS A 115 -9.26 19.89 -17.15
N SER A 116 -8.09 20.50 -16.96
CA SER A 116 -7.96 21.92 -16.64
C SER A 116 -8.23 22.84 -17.83
N GLY A 117 -8.21 22.31 -19.06
CA GLY A 117 -8.29 23.11 -20.28
C GLY A 117 -7.07 24.01 -20.48
N GLY A 118 -5.90 23.55 -20.03
CA GLY A 118 -4.65 24.32 -20.06
C GLY A 118 -4.44 25.27 -18.88
N GLY A 119 -5.33 25.25 -17.87
CA GLY A 119 -5.17 25.99 -16.63
C GLY A 119 -4.23 25.31 -15.62
N THR A 120 -3.90 26.03 -14.54
CA THR A 120 -3.11 25.54 -13.40
C THR A 120 -3.95 24.78 -12.36
N GLU A 121 -5.27 24.80 -12.50
CA GLU A 121 -6.22 24.14 -11.60
C GLU A 121 -7.39 23.55 -12.40
N VAL A 122 -8.02 22.52 -11.85
CA VAL A 122 -9.26 21.93 -12.39
C VAL A 122 -10.43 22.31 -11.48
N SER A 123 -11.47 22.91 -12.04
CA SER A 123 -12.66 23.22 -11.26
C SER A 123 -13.41 21.95 -10.83
N THR A 124 -14.07 21.98 -9.67
CA THR A 124 -14.92 20.87 -9.20
C THR A 124 -15.93 20.43 -10.26
N GLN A 125 -16.48 21.36 -11.06
CA GLN A 125 -17.40 21.03 -12.15
C GLN A 125 -16.74 20.16 -13.22
N ARG A 126 -15.54 20.53 -13.69
CA ARG A 126 -14.81 19.77 -14.71
C ARG A 126 -14.36 18.40 -14.19
N LEU A 127 -13.96 18.32 -12.92
CA LEU A 127 -13.71 17.03 -12.28
C LEU A 127 -14.97 16.16 -12.24
N ARG A 128 -16.13 16.74 -11.90
CA ARG A 128 -17.40 16.01 -11.90
C ARG A 128 -17.72 15.44 -13.28
N GLU A 129 -17.54 16.25 -14.32
CA GLU A 129 -17.71 15.81 -15.72
C GLU A 129 -16.72 14.69 -16.08
N PHE A 130 -15.46 14.78 -15.66
CA PHE A 130 -14.44 13.76 -15.87
C PHE A 130 -14.79 12.41 -15.23
N PHE A 131 -15.20 12.38 -13.96
CA PHE A 131 -15.62 11.14 -13.29
C PHE A 131 -16.94 10.60 -13.88
N ALA A 132 -17.91 11.47 -14.16
CA ALA A 132 -19.19 11.06 -14.75
C ALA A 132 -19.01 10.42 -16.15
N ALA A 133 -18.09 10.93 -16.97
CA ALA A 133 -17.77 10.35 -18.27
C ALA A 133 -17.19 8.92 -18.18
N GLN A 134 -16.62 8.56 -17.03
CA GLN A 134 -16.07 7.23 -16.74
C GLN A 134 -17.08 6.31 -16.03
N GLY A 135 -18.28 6.82 -15.71
CA GLY A 135 -19.30 6.08 -14.95
C GLY A 135 -18.96 5.92 -13.47
N THR A 136 -18.02 6.71 -12.95
CA THR A 136 -17.62 6.68 -11.54
C THR A 136 -18.18 7.89 -10.78
N PRO A 137 -18.64 7.71 -9.53
CA PRO A 137 -19.12 8.82 -8.73
C PRO A 137 -17.94 9.72 -8.30
N MET A 138 -18.17 11.04 -8.29
CA MET A 138 -17.17 11.99 -7.78
C MET A 138 -16.97 11.77 -6.27
N PRO A 139 -15.72 11.78 -5.77
CA PRO A 139 -15.46 11.65 -4.34
C PRO A 139 -16.11 12.78 -3.54
N SER A 140 -16.93 12.45 -2.55
CA SER A 140 -17.73 13.40 -1.75
C SER A 140 -16.90 14.39 -0.94
N ALA A 141 -15.64 14.05 -0.66
CA ALA A 141 -14.68 14.90 0.04
C ALA A 141 -14.14 16.07 -0.78
N LEU A 142 -14.30 16.04 -2.12
CA LEU A 142 -14.10 17.22 -2.95
C LEU A 142 -15.38 18.04 -2.87
N GLY A 143 -15.44 18.98 -1.93
CA GLY A 143 -16.61 19.81 -1.66
C GLY A 143 -17.23 20.46 -2.91
N PRO A 144 -18.47 20.98 -2.81
CA PRO A 144 -19.29 21.34 -3.98
C PRO A 144 -18.75 22.50 -4.84
N SER A 145 -17.85 23.32 -4.29
CA SER A 145 -17.25 24.48 -4.96
C SER A 145 -15.78 24.58 -4.59
N GLY A 146 -14.89 24.61 -5.59
CA GLY A 146 -13.45 24.69 -5.41
C GLY A 146 -12.69 24.49 -6.73
N ALA A 147 -11.37 24.62 -6.64
CA ALA A 147 -10.43 24.30 -7.69
C ALA A 147 -9.38 23.35 -7.11
N VAL A 148 -8.95 22.38 -7.91
CA VAL A 148 -8.00 21.33 -7.53
C VAL A 148 -6.70 21.58 -8.26
N SER A 149 -5.62 21.77 -7.50
CA SER A 149 -4.29 21.96 -8.06
C SER A 149 -3.78 20.68 -8.74
N GLN A 150 -2.71 20.78 -9.52
CA GLN A 150 -2.05 19.61 -10.11
C GLN A 150 -1.56 18.59 -9.07
N ALA A 151 -1.07 19.08 -7.94
CA ALA A 151 -0.62 18.24 -6.83
C ALA A 151 -1.81 17.49 -6.21
N ASP A 152 -2.90 18.19 -5.93
CA ASP A 152 -4.11 17.59 -5.37
C ASP A 152 -4.78 16.61 -6.33
N PHE A 153 -4.77 16.90 -7.64
CA PHE A 153 -5.24 15.98 -8.66
C PHE A 153 -4.40 14.71 -8.70
N THR A 154 -3.07 14.83 -8.58
CA THR A 154 -2.18 13.69 -8.53
C THR A 154 -2.50 12.81 -7.32
N LEU A 155 -2.64 13.39 -6.13
CA LEU A 155 -3.07 12.66 -4.94
C LEU A 155 -4.41 11.96 -5.12
N LEU A 156 -5.38 12.65 -5.72
CA LEU A 156 -6.70 12.09 -5.99
C LEU A 156 -6.62 10.84 -6.88
N MET A 157 -5.81 10.88 -7.93
CA MET A 157 -5.66 9.74 -8.85
C MET A 157 -4.98 8.53 -8.18
N HIS A 158 -4.20 8.75 -7.13
CA HIS A 158 -3.58 7.70 -6.33
C HIS A 158 -4.40 7.29 -5.09
N SER A 159 -5.51 7.98 -4.82
CA SER A 159 -6.36 7.71 -3.67
C SER A 159 -7.09 6.36 -3.70
N GLU A 160 -7.55 5.93 -2.53
CA GLU A 160 -8.56 4.90 -2.33
C GLU A 160 -9.80 5.07 -3.24
N HIS A 161 -10.19 6.32 -3.52
CA HIS A 161 -11.37 6.60 -4.34
C HIS A 161 -11.16 6.36 -5.84
N ASN A 162 -9.90 6.28 -6.28
CA ASN A 162 -9.54 5.96 -7.67
C ASN A 162 -8.87 4.59 -7.78
N LYS A 163 -9.01 3.74 -6.76
CA LYS A 163 -8.61 2.34 -6.90
C LYS A 163 -9.49 1.68 -7.95
N TRP A 164 -8.85 0.92 -8.83
CA TRP A 164 -9.56 0.03 -9.76
C TRP A 164 -10.35 -1.05 -9.00
N THR A 165 -9.90 -1.38 -7.79
CA THR A 165 -10.59 -2.33 -6.92
C THR A 165 -11.88 -1.69 -6.43
N VAL A 166 -12.98 -2.42 -6.57
CA VAL A 166 -14.24 -2.08 -5.90
C VAL A 166 -13.94 -1.91 -4.40
N PRO A 167 -14.47 -0.86 -3.72
CA PRO A 167 -14.24 -0.66 -2.29
C PRO A 167 -14.41 -1.97 -1.56
N GLU A 168 -13.38 -2.35 -0.80
CA GLU A 168 -13.23 -3.66 -0.17
C GLU A 168 -14.57 -4.17 0.35
N GLU A 169 -15.08 -5.18 -0.34
CA GLU A 169 -16.01 -6.15 0.22
C GLU A 169 -15.25 -6.97 1.28
N ASP A 170 -14.71 -6.30 2.31
CA ASP A 170 -14.06 -6.94 3.46
C ASP A 170 -15.03 -7.87 4.21
N ALA A 171 -16.33 -7.70 3.93
CA ALA A 171 -17.38 -8.61 4.35
C ALA A 171 -17.76 -9.58 3.23
N VAL A 172 -17.90 -10.85 3.61
CA VAL A 172 -18.51 -11.87 2.75
C VAL A 172 -19.94 -11.44 2.39
N TRP A 173 -20.17 -11.17 1.11
CA TRP A 173 -21.46 -10.69 0.58
C TRP A 173 -22.23 -11.77 -0.20
N GLN A 174 -21.53 -12.83 -0.63
CA GLN A 174 -22.11 -13.94 -1.36
C GLN A 174 -23.02 -14.76 -0.44
N ASP A 175 -24.05 -15.41 -1.01
CA ASP A 175 -24.84 -16.39 -0.26
C ASP A 175 -23.96 -17.58 0.11
N MET A 176 -23.63 -17.73 1.40
CA MET A 176 -22.81 -18.82 1.94
C MET A 176 -23.64 -20.02 2.44
N THR A 177 -24.91 -20.11 2.06
CA THR A 177 -25.82 -21.20 2.50
C THR A 177 -26.07 -22.28 1.44
N GLN A 178 -25.54 -22.11 0.22
CA GLN A 178 -25.65 -23.10 -0.85
C GLN A 178 -24.77 -24.33 -0.56
N PRO A 179 -25.01 -25.48 -1.23
CA PRO A 179 -24.13 -26.65 -1.13
C PRO A 179 -22.70 -26.35 -1.61
N LEU A 180 -21.70 -27.06 -1.06
CA LEU A 180 -20.27 -26.82 -1.31
C LEU A 180 -19.89 -26.80 -2.81
N HIS A 181 -20.56 -27.60 -3.64
CA HIS A 181 -20.28 -27.67 -5.09
C HIS A 181 -20.78 -26.45 -5.89
N HIS A 182 -21.35 -25.43 -5.25
CA HIS A 182 -21.69 -24.15 -5.87
C HIS A 182 -20.55 -23.13 -5.81
N TYR A 183 -19.47 -23.42 -5.07
CA TYR A 183 -18.38 -22.48 -4.83
C TYR A 183 -17.09 -22.93 -5.51
N PHE A 184 -16.32 -21.96 -5.99
CA PHE A 184 -14.90 -22.19 -6.24
C PHE A 184 -14.16 -22.15 -4.90
N ILE A 185 -13.30 -23.14 -4.68
CA ILE A 185 -12.55 -23.31 -3.43
C ILE A 185 -11.07 -23.15 -3.72
N GLU A 186 -10.46 -22.13 -3.12
CA GLU A 186 -9.01 -21.93 -3.17
C GLU A 186 -8.29 -23.12 -2.52
N SER A 187 -7.46 -23.82 -3.30
CA SER A 187 -6.98 -25.18 -3.01
C SER A 187 -5.49 -25.32 -3.32
N SER A 188 -4.74 -25.92 -2.40
CA SER A 188 -3.30 -26.14 -2.53
C SER A 188 -2.99 -27.62 -2.77
N HIS A 189 -2.24 -27.89 -3.83
CA HIS A 189 -1.72 -29.22 -4.17
C HIS A 189 -0.30 -29.42 -3.63
N ASN A 190 -0.01 -30.59 -3.06
CA ASN A 190 1.24 -30.94 -2.37
C ASN A 190 1.76 -29.81 -1.47
N THR A 191 0.89 -29.35 -0.56
CA THR A 191 1.07 -28.13 0.25
C THR A 191 2.41 -28.08 0.99
N TYR A 192 2.92 -29.24 1.41
CA TYR A 192 4.17 -29.35 2.15
C TYR A 192 5.43 -29.00 1.35
N LEU A 193 5.40 -29.00 0.01
CA LEU A 193 6.58 -28.75 -0.84
C LEU A 193 6.97 -27.27 -0.89
N CYS A 194 8.27 -26.99 -0.76
CA CYS A 194 8.84 -25.64 -0.91
C CYS A 194 9.31 -25.34 -2.34
N GLY A 195 9.20 -26.30 -3.27
CA GLY A 195 9.68 -26.14 -4.63
C GLY A 195 9.22 -27.28 -5.55
N ASN A 196 10.12 -27.80 -6.37
CA ASN A 196 9.80 -28.83 -7.35
C ASN A 196 9.36 -30.17 -6.72
N GLN A 197 8.66 -30.98 -7.51
CA GLN A 197 8.06 -32.25 -7.11
C GLN A 197 9.08 -33.36 -6.82
N LEU A 198 10.35 -33.24 -7.21
CA LEU A 198 11.27 -34.39 -7.22
C LEU A 198 12.35 -34.33 -6.12
N TRP A 199 12.84 -33.15 -5.74
CA TRP A 199 13.95 -33.03 -4.78
C TRP A 199 13.90 -31.77 -3.90
N SER A 200 12.78 -31.04 -3.87
CA SER A 200 12.67 -29.87 -2.99
C SER A 200 12.48 -30.26 -1.53
N SER A 201 12.78 -29.34 -0.62
CA SER A 201 12.48 -29.52 0.80
C SER A 201 10.98 -29.48 1.07
N SER A 202 10.58 -30.10 2.18
CA SER A 202 9.22 -30.05 2.70
C SER A 202 9.20 -29.27 4.01
N SER A 203 8.16 -28.47 4.27
CA SER A 203 8.08 -27.60 5.44
C SER A 203 6.69 -27.47 6.01
N VAL A 204 6.60 -27.53 7.34
CA VAL A 204 5.39 -27.19 8.11
C VAL A 204 4.97 -25.73 7.87
N GLN A 205 5.94 -24.83 7.63
CA GLN A 205 5.66 -23.41 7.44
C GLN A 205 4.77 -23.15 6.22
N ARG A 206 4.83 -24.00 5.19
CA ARG A 206 3.99 -23.86 3.99
C ARG A 206 2.51 -23.93 4.31
N TYR A 207 2.11 -24.82 5.23
CA TYR A 207 0.72 -24.90 5.69
C TYR A 207 0.26 -23.59 6.33
N ARG A 208 1.10 -22.96 7.17
CA ARG A 208 0.77 -21.65 7.77
C ARG A 208 0.61 -20.56 6.72
N GLU A 209 1.53 -20.51 5.76
CA GLU A 209 1.53 -19.51 4.69
C GLU A 209 0.28 -19.62 3.81
N VAL A 210 -0.06 -20.82 3.35
CA VAL A 210 -1.23 -20.99 2.47
C VAL A 210 -2.56 -20.72 3.20
N LEU A 211 -2.67 -21.14 4.46
CA LEU A 211 -3.87 -20.87 5.27
C LEU A 211 -4.03 -19.36 5.54
N ALA A 212 -2.93 -18.65 5.81
CA ALA A 212 -2.91 -17.20 5.97
C ALA A 212 -3.27 -16.45 4.68
N GLN A 213 -3.01 -17.06 3.51
CA GLN A 213 -3.41 -16.53 2.19
C GLN A 213 -4.87 -16.82 1.83
N GLY A 214 -5.62 -17.56 2.66
CA GLY A 214 -7.03 -17.85 2.42
C GLY A 214 -7.33 -19.21 1.79
N VAL A 215 -6.34 -20.08 1.58
CA VAL A 215 -6.56 -21.46 1.10
C VAL A 215 -7.48 -22.21 2.07
N ARG A 216 -8.43 -22.99 1.52
CA ARG A 216 -9.41 -23.79 2.29
C ARG A 216 -9.33 -25.29 2.05
N CYS A 217 -8.56 -25.72 1.05
CA CYS A 217 -8.23 -27.13 0.83
C CYS A 217 -6.72 -27.30 0.79
N ILE A 218 -6.18 -28.24 1.58
CA ILE A 218 -4.76 -28.56 1.63
C ILE A 218 -4.55 -30.05 1.39
N GLU A 219 -3.37 -30.40 0.88
CA GLU A 219 -2.98 -31.77 0.61
C GLU A 219 -1.85 -32.22 1.52
N MET A 220 -1.98 -33.41 2.10
CA MET A 220 -1.03 -34.00 3.03
C MET A 220 -0.80 -35.48 2.69
N ASP A 221 0.32 -35.77 2.03
CA ASP A 221 0.71 -37.12 1.66
C ASP A 221 1.40 -37.83 2.81
N VAL A 222 0.69 -38.70 3.51
CA VAL A 222 1.21 -39.43 4.68
C VAL A 222 1.84 -40.76 4.27
N TRP A 223 3.08 -40.97 4.71
CA TRP A 223 3.88 -42.16 4.48
C TRP A 223 4.48 -42.68 5.78
N ASP A 224 4.73 -44.00 5.84
CA ASP A 224 5.39 -44.63 6.99
C ASP A 224 6.84 -44.15 7.13
N GLY A 225 7.19 -43.67 8.32
CA GLY A 225 8.56 -43.33 8.70
C GLY A 225 9.23 -44.41 9.53
N LYS A 226 10.45 -44.10 10.00
CA LYS A 226 11.21 -45.02 10.86
C LYS A 226 10.48 -45.24 12.19
N LEU A 227 10.54 -46.47 12.69
CA LEU A 227 9.91 -46.87 13.96
C LEU A 227 8.39 -46.60 14.01
N GLY A 228 7.72 -46.56 12.86
CA GLY A 228 6.28 -46.34 12.77
C GLY A 228 5.85 -44.87 12.93
N GLU A 229 6.78 -43.91 12.95
CA GLU A 229 6.43 -42.48 13.01
C GLU A 229 5.89 -42.02 11.64
N PRO A 230 4.64 -41.53 11.52
CA PRO A 230 4.09 -41.07 10.25
C PRO A 230 4.76 -39.78 9.76
N MET A 231 5.09 -39.72 8.49
CA MET A 231 5.80 -38.62 7.84
C MET A 231 5.02 -38.08 6.65
N VAL A 232 5.15 -36.79 6.37
CA VAL A 232 4.61 -36.15 5.17
C VAL A 232 5.73 -35.90 4.17
N THR A 233 5.56 -36.40 2.94
CA THR A 233 6.55 -36.33 1.86
C THR A 233 5.94 -36.75 0.52
N HIS A 234 6.58 -36.39 -0.59
CA HIS A 234 6.16 -36.88 -1.90
C HIS A 234 6.78 -38.27 -2.13
N GLY A 235 5.93 -39.28 -2.17
CA GLY A 235 6.33 -40.69 -2.28
C GLY A 235 7.29 -40.97 -3.41
N HIS A 236 8.23 -41.89 -3.19
CA HIS A 236 9.19 -42.34 -4.20
C HIS A 236 10.07 -41.23 -4.82
N THR A 237 10.23 -40.10 -4.13
CA THR A 237 11.09 -38.98 -4.57
C THR A 237 12.20 -38.67 -3.56
N LEU A 238 13.03 -37.67 -3.89
CA LEU A 238 14.09 -37.15 -3.02
C LEU A 238 13.62 -35.92 -2.22
N THR A 239 12.32 -35.68 -2.14
CA THR A 239 11.78 -34.54 -1.40
C THR A 239 12.00 -34.68 0.11
N GLY A 240 12.01 -33.53 0.81
CA GLY A 240 12.14 -33.51 2.26
C GLY A 240 11.01 -34.26 2.96
N LYS A 241 11.26 -34.70 4.21
CA LYS A 241 10.26 -35.37 5.04
C LYS A 241 10.03 -34.55 6.31
N ILE A 242 8.78 -34.27 6.63
CA ILE A 242 8.37 -33.64 7.88
C ILE A 242 7.51 -34.62 8.68
N LYS A 243 7.50 -34.52 10.01
CA LYS A 243 6.66 -35.41 10.83
C LYS A 243 5.20 -34.99 10.67
N ALA A 244 4.30 -35.95 10.47
CA ALA A 244 2.87 -35.66 10.33
C ALA A 244 2.32 -34.94 11.57
N ARG A 245 2.79 -35.30 12.77
CA ARG A 245 2.43 -34.62 14.04
C ARG A 245 2.80 -33.15 14.13
N SER A 246 3.71 -32.68 13.26
CA SER A 246 4.19 -31.30 13.27
C SER A 246 3.47 -30.42 12.25
N VAL A 247 2.74 -31.05 11.32
CA VAL A 247 1.78 -30.40 10.43
C VAL A 247 0.51 -30.11 11.22
#